data_AF-A0A5N6REN3-F1
#
_entry.id   AF-A0A5N6REN3-F1
#
_cell.length_a   1.000
_cell.length_b   1.000
_cell.length_c   1.000
_cell.angle_alpha   90.00
_cell.angle_beta   90.00
_cell.angle_gamma   90.00
#
_symmetry.space_group_name_H-M   'P 1'
#
loop_
_entity.id
_entity.type
_entity.pdbx_description
1 polymer ?
#
loop_
_entity_poly.entity_id
_entity_poly.type
_entity_poly.pdbx_seq_one_letter_code
_entity_poly.pdbx_strand_id
1 'polypeptide(L)'
;MSLDWDSPPSSSRDWLFPSPAYIHSSYHPANSPKHPRRFTTTPRTSHPRTPDPRPSRTLRNDGVPASNPIPYRDFRYAGVRRRFDLSRRTDRLPKPDDAGAVSGRKSEITAVSREKECTAEKVFGFSGRIFRIRWKMAISVAILITVFSSLLHNNFSLQNQVNELRDQVSNCNISIDVTSSFKQESDHRPSKNLKILALILSLTILSIPILIFKYIDHISKSRSLDNISEEVSLSKQLAYRVDAFLSVHPYTKPLALLVATLLLICLGGLALFGVTDGSLTECLWLSWTYIADSGNHSDSEGVGWRFVSVSISFGGMLIFAMMLGLVSDAISEKLDSLRKGRSEVVEKNHTLILGWSDKLGSLLNQVAIANDSLGGGIVVVMAERDKEEMELDIAKMEFDFKGTSVICRSGSPLILADLKKVSVSKARAIIVLAEDGNADQSDARALRTVLSLTGVKEGLRGHIVVELSDLDNEVLVKLVGGDLVETVVAHDVIGRLMIQCARQPGLAQIWEDILGFENCEFYIKRWSQLDGMQFEDVLISFPDAIPCGVKVASCGGKIILNPDDSYVLQEGDEVLVIAEDDDSYAPATLPTVLSFSLKHIDSK
;
A
#
# COMPACT_ATOMS: atom_id res chain seq x y z
N MET A 1 -8.03 84.36 26.42
CA MET A 1 -9.11 85.16 25.82
C MET A 1 -9.57 84.40 24.59
N SER A 2 -10.83 83.97 24.61
CA SER A 2 -11.67 83.39 23.54
C SER A 2 -11.16 82.21 22.69
N LEU A 3 -11.84 81.08 22.91
CA LEU A 3 -12.08 79.97 22.00
C LEU A 3 -12.66 80.44 20.65
N ASP A 4 -12.42 79.67 19.60
CA ASP A 4 -13.45 79.34 18.60
C ASP A 4 -13.20 77.92 18.08
N TRP A 5 -14.23 77.08 18.20
CA TRP A 5 -14.38 75.77 17.58
C TRP A 5 -15.43 75.92 16.49
N ASP A 6 -15.19 75.41 15.28
CA ASP A 6 -16.21 74.75 14.44
C ASP A 6 -15.62 74.29 13.10
N SER A 7 -15.58 72.96 12.90
CA SER A 7 -15.71 72.23 11.61
C SER A 7 -15.50 70.73 11.89
N PRO A 8 -16.47 69.82 11.62
CA PRO A 8 -16.21 68.39 11.69
C PRO A 8 -15.43 67.95 10.44
N PRO A 9 -14.35 67.15 10.57
CA PRO A 9 -13.70 66.58 9.40
C PRO A 9 -14.56 65.42 8.86
N SER A 10 -14.88 65.48 7.57
CA SER A 10 -15.40 64.34 6.80
C SER A 10 -14.49 63.13 7.01
N SER A 11 -14.96 62.07 7.65
CA SER A 11 -14.20 60.83 7.80
C SER A 11 -14.17 60.10 6.46
N SER A 12 -13.01 60.12 5.81
CA SER A 12 -12.67 59.20 4.73
C SER A 12 -12.70 57.77 5.28
N ARG A 13 -13.77 57.02 4.98
CA ARG A 13 -14.00 55.62 5.34
C ARG A 13 -13.22 54.64 4.45
N ASP A 14 -11.93 54.88 4.26
CA ASP A 14 -11.08 53.99 3.47
C ASP A 14 -10.28 53.04 4.39
N TRP A 15 -10.91 51.94 4.79
CA TRP A 15 -10.18 50.76 5.27
C TRP A 15 -9.59 50.04 4.05
N LEU A 16 -8.37 50.43 3.67
CA LEU A 16 -7.62 49.80 2.59
C LEU A 16 -7.19 48.38 2.99
N PHE A 17 -8.00 47.38 2.64
CA PHE A 17 -7.50 46.04 2.35
C PHE A 17 -6.93 46.06 0.93
N PRO A 18 -5.65 45.73 0.70
CA PRO A 18 -5.15 45.56 -0.65
C PRO A 18 -5.81 44.32 -1.26
N SER A 19 -6.78 44.55 -2.15
CA SER A 19 -7.27 43.52 -3.06
C SER A 19 -6.18 43.22 -4.11
N PRO A 20 -5.98 41.97 -4.54
CA PRO A 20 -5.04 41.65 -5.61
C PRO A 20 -5.50 42.34 -6.91
N ALA A 21 -4.56 43.01 -7.57
CA ALA A 21 -4.82 43.84 -8.73
C ALA A 21 -5.40 43.04 -9.91
N TYR A 22 -6.44 43.60 -10.52
CA TYR A 22 -7.06 43.11 -11.75
C TYR A 22 -6.07 43.11 -12.93
N ILE A 23 -6.17 42.04 -13.71
CA ILE A 23 -5.57 41.84 -15.03
C ILE A 23 -6.20 42.83 -16.01
N HIS A 24 -5.40 43.72 -16.61
CA HIS A 24 -5.81 44.47 -17.79
C HIS A 24 -5.41 43.76 -19.08
N SER A 25 -6.41 43.68 -19.96
CA SER A 25 -6.35 43.23 -21.34
C SER A 25 -5.33 44.02 -22.18
N SER A 26 -4.73 43.30 -23.11
CA SER A 26 -3.72 43.72 -24.08
C SER A 26 -4.22 44.73 -25.12
N TYR A 27 -3.56 45.87 -25.25
CA TYR A 27 -3.47 46.64 -26.50
C TYR A 27 -2.14 47.41 -26.60
N HIS A 28 -1.36 47.13 -27.65
CA HIS A 28 -0.16 47.87 -28.11
C HIS A 28 -0.58 49.08 -28.97
N PRO A 29 0.21 50.19 -29.11
CA PRO A 29 1.46 50.16 -29.90
C PRO A 29 2.61 51.18 -29.59
N ALA A 30 3.82 50.75 -29.99
CA ALA A 30 4.92 51.43 -30.73
C ALA A 30 5.74 52.66 -30.23
N ASN A 31 7.07 52.48 -30.34
CA ASN A 31 8.17 53.40 -30.74
C ASN A 31 8.98 54.25 -29.71
N SER A 32 10.11 53.66 -29.25
CA SER A 32 11.55 54.12 -29.26
C SER A 32 11.97 55.53 -28.73
N PRO A 33 13.27 55.86 -28.44
CA PRO A 33 14.52 55.14 -28.70
C PRO A 33 15.59 55.10 -27.56
N LYS A 34 16.76 54.57 -27.94
CA LYS A 34 17.93 54.01 -27.23
C LYS A 34 18.89 55.03 -26.57
N HIS A 35 19.66 54.60 -25.55
CA HIS A 35 21.14 54.73 -25.52
C HIS A 35 21.82 53.74 -24.52
N PRO A 36 23.14 53.41 -24.68
CA PRO A 36 23.77 52.15 -24.24
C PRO A 36 24.87 52.31 -23.16
N ARG A 37 25.38 51.17 -22.64
CA ARG A 37 26.77 50.83 -22.16
C ARG A 37 26.69 49.83 -20.98
N ARG A 38 27.65 48.97 -20.63
CA ARG A 38 28.76 48.19 -21.22
C ARG A 38 29.23 47.26 -20.06
N PHE A 39 29.62 46.03 -20.38
CA PHE A 39 30.07 44.91 -19.53
C PHE A 39 30.99 45.22 -18.33
N THR A 40 30.93 44.36 -17.28
CA THR A 40 32.08 43.54 -16.82
C THR A 40 31.68 42.40 -15.88
N THR A 41 32.28 41.23 -16.13
CA THR A 41 32.26 39.97 -15.37
C THR A 41 33.42 39.86 -14.39
N THR A 42 33.20 39.38 -13.15
CA THR A 42 33.99 38.30 -12.46
C THR A 42 33.49 38.08 -11.02
N PRO A 43 33.59 36.85 -10.46
CA PRO A 43 32.95 36.45 -9.20
C PRO A 43 33.90 36.50 -7.99
N ARG A 44 33.36 36.59 -6.77
CA ARG A 44 34.13 36.56 -5.52
C ARG A 44 33.59 35.50 -4.55
N THR A 45 34.46 34.54 -4.23
CA THR A 45 34.33 33.48 -3.20
C THR A 45 34.58 34.02 -1.79
N SER A 46 33.87 33.48 -0.78
CA SER A 46 34.19 33.66 0.64
C SER A 46 33.97 32.38 1.45
N HIS A 47 35.02 31.93 2.15
CA HIS A 47 34.98 30.94 3.24
C HIS A 47 35.06 31.64 4.61
N PRO A 48 34.45 31.11 5.69
CA PRO A 48 34.50 31.71 7.03
C PRO A 48 35.69 31.21 7.88
N ARG A 49 36.14 32.05 8.82
CA ARG A 49 37.15 31.76 9.86
C ARG A 49 36.51 31.45 11.21
N THR A 50 37.09 30.50 11.92
CA THR A 50 36.91 30.17 13.35
C THR A 50 37.70 31.10 14.28
N PRO A 51 37.31 31.21 15.56
CA PRO A 51 38.32 31.29 16.63
C PRO A 51 37.98 30.44 17.88
N ASP A 52 39.02 30.02 18.60
CA ASP A 52 39.03 29.38 19.92
C ASP A 52 40.39 29.75 20.58
N PRO A 53 40.70 29.48 21.88
CA PRO A 53 39.88 29.30 23.09
C PRO A 53 40.47 30.05 24.34
N ARG A 54 39.80 29.97 25.51
CA ARG A 54 40.43 30.11 26.86
C ARG A 54 39.85 29.11 27.88
N PRO A 55 40.62 28.67 28.91
CA PRO A 55 40.29 27.50 29.74
C PRO A 55 40.05 27.79 31.24
N SER A 56 39.42 26.85 31.98
CA SER A 56 39.86 26.39 33.33
C SER A 56 38.94 25.33 34.00
N ARG A 57 39.56 24.19 34.40
CA ARG A 57 39.50 23.40 35.68
C ARG A 57 38.14 22.98 36.31
N THR A 58 37.92 21.85 37.01
CA THR A 58 38.54 20.51 37.29
C THR A 58 37.60 19.85 38.34
N LEU A 59 37.30 18.54 38.27
CA LEU A 59 37.26 17.64 39.45
C LEU A 59 37.15 16.13 39.07
N ARG A 60 37.87 15.33 39.87
CA ARG A 60 38.17 13.87 39.95
C ARG A 60 36.93 12.95 40.13
N ASN A 61 36.95 11.61 40.13
CA ASN A 61 37.84 10.45 39.86
C ASN A 61 36.90 9.21 39.88
N ASP A 62 37.21 8.14 39.15
CA ASP A 62 37.38 6.75 39.66
C ASP A 62 37.52 5.74 38.49
N GLY A 63 38.33 4.70 38.70
CA GLY A 63 39.05 3.97 37.65
C GLY A 63 38.54 2.58 37.22
N VAL A 64 38.94 2.20 35.98
CA VAL A 64 39.60 0.96 35.47
C VAL A 64 38.99 -0.44 35.82
N PRO A 65 39.01 -1.50 34.95
CA PRO A 65 39.67 -1.67 33.64
C PRO A 65 38.80 -2.17 32.47
N ALA A 66 39.47 -2.19 31.32
CA ALA A 66 39.05 -2.54 29.96
C ALA A 66 38.55 -3.97 29.71
N SER A 67 37.64 -4.08 28.74
CA SER A 67 37.52 -5.22 27.83
C SER A 67 37.24 -4.72 26.40
N ASN A 68 37.98 -5.28 25.43
CA ASN A 68 37.88 -4.94 24.00
C ASN A 68 36.54 -5.36 23.39
N PRO A 69 36.03 -4.62 22.39
CA PRO A 69 35.27 -5.24 21.31
C PRO A 69 35.88 -5.02 19.92
N ILE A 70 35.79 -6.09 19.15
CA ILE A 70 36.16 -6.27 17.74
C ILE A 70 35.26 -5.42 16.84
N PRO A 71 35.76 -4.80 15.74
CA PRO A 71 34.92 -4.04 14.82
C PRO A 71 34.21 -4.95 13.80
N TYR A 72 32.88 -4.94 13.80
CA TYR A 72 32.04 -5.51 12.74
C TYR A 72 31.95 -4.51 11.59
N ARG A 73 32.31 -4.94 10.37
CA ARG A 73 32.22 -4.18 9.13
C ARG A 73 30.92 -4.55 8.41
N ASP A 74 29.98 -3.61 8.32
CA ASP A 74 28.84 -3.69 7.41
C ASP A 74 29.22 -3.15 6.02
N PHE A 75 28.97 -3.97 5.00
CA PHE A 75 29.07 -3.56 3.59
C PHE A 75 27.69 -3.21 3.03
N ARG A 76 27.68 -2.06 2.35
CA ARG A 76 26.55 -1.34 1.76
C ARG A 76 25.80 -2.13 0.68
N TYR A 77 24.47 -1.94 0.71
CA TYR A 77 23.55 -2.08 -0.42
C TYR A 77 23.91 -1.11 -1.56
N ALA A 78 23.91 -1.61 -2.79
CA ALA A 78 23.91 -0.80 -4.01
C ALA A 78 22.69 -1.20 -4.86
N GLY A 79 21.59 -0.46 -4.70
CA GLY A 79 20.43 -0.53 -5.58
C GLY A 79 20.58 0.47 -6.73
N VAL A 80 20.79 -0.03 -7.95
CA VAL A 80 20.78 0.77 -9.18
C VAL A 80 19.35 0.80 -9.73
N ARG A 81 18.67 1.94 -9.56
CA ARG A 81 17.47 2.31 -10.33
C ARG A 81 17.90 2.68 -11.75
N ARG A 82 17.30 2.08 -12.78
CA ARG A 82 17.30 2.66 -14.13
C ARG A 82 15.88 2.71 -14.70
N ARG A 83 15.60 3.91 -15.20
CA ARG A 83 14.36 4.54 -15.66
C ARG A 83 13.77 3.79 -16.87
N PHE A 84 12.48 3.49 -16.83
CA PHE A 84 11.69 3.03 -17.97
C PHE A 84 10.87 4.22 -18.47
N ASP A 85 11.15 4.69 -19.68
CA ASP A 85 10.26 5.58 -20.43
C ASP A 85 9.63 4.76 -21.56
N LEU A 86 8.30 4.77 -21.60
CA LEU A 86 7.52 4.18 -22.67
C LEU A 86 6.94 5.33 -23.51
N SER A 87 7.20 5.34 -24.81
CA SER A 87 6.40 6.13 -25.75
C SER A 87 6.13 5.32 -27.01
N ARG A 88 4.83 5.23 -27.29
CA ARG A 88 4.19 4.46 -28.36
C ARG A 88 3.67 5.46 -29.39
N ARG A 89 4.07 5.40 -30.66
CA ARG A 89 3.16 5.69 -31.78
C ARG A 89 3.72 5.26 -33.15
N THR A 90 2.82 4.59 -33.86
CA THR A 90 2.70 4.30 -35.30
C THR A 90 2.97 5.52 -36.20
N ASP A 91 3.63 5.36 -37.35
CA ASP A 91 3.02 5.09 -38.67
C ASP A 91 3.95 5.48 -39.86
N ARG A 92 3.90 4.65 -40.92
CA ARG A 92 4.12 4.93 -42.37
C ARG A 92 5.52 4.89 -43.03
N LEU A 93 5.53 4.07 -44.08
CA LEU A 93 6.42 3.96 -45.27
C LEU A 93 6.65 5.32 -45.99
N PRO A 94 7.69 5.49 -46.85
CA PRO A 94 7.76 4.83 -48.17
C PRO A 94 9.16 4.45 -48.73
N LYS A 95 9.10 3.91 -49.96
CA LYS A 95 10.01 3.18 -50.87
C LYS A 95 11.42 3.74 -51.18
N PRO A 96 12.29 2.90 -51.81
CA PRO A 96 13.63 3.24 -52.32
C PRO A 96 13.66 3.51 -53.84
N ASP A 97 14.59 4.34 -54.27
CA ASP A 97 15.11 4.55 -55.64
C ASP A 97 16.62 4.88 -55.43
N ASP A 98 17.62 4.57 -56.26
CA ASP A 98 17.76 3.84 -57.52
C ASP A 98 19.28 3.64 -57.77
N ALA A 99 19.62 2.82 -58.78
CA ALA A 99 20.92 2.65 -59.44
C ALA A 99 22.03 1.91 -58.67
N GLY A 100 22.81 1.01 -59.26
CA GLY A 100 22.97 0.53 -60.62
C GLY A 100 24.21 -0.36 -60.63
N ALA A 101 24.15 -1.51 -61.30
CA ALA A 101 25.22 -2.50 -61.35
C ALA A 101 26.50 -1.97 -62.02
N VAL A 102 27.67 -2.52 -61.66
CA VAL A 102 28.67 -3.12 -62.58
C VAL A 102 30.05 -3.34 -61.92
N SER A 103 30.66 -4.46 -62.31
CA SER A 103 32.10 -4.79 -62.34
C SER A 103 32.77 -5.32 -61.08
N GLY A 104 33.21 -6.58 -61.19
CA GLY A 104 34.21 -7.16 -60.29
C GLY A 104 35.63 -6.74 -60.63
N ARG A 105 36.57 -7.05 -59.72
CA ARG A 105 37.91 -7.55 -60.03
C ARG A 105 38.61 -8.06 -58.77
N LYS A 106 39.33 -9.17 -58.95
CA LYS A 106 40.35 -9.76 -58.07
C LYS A 106 41.46 -8.76 -57.71
N SER A 107 42.00 -8.87 -56.48
CA SER A 107 43.44 -9.04 -56.17
C SER A 107 43.59 -8.97 -54.63
N GLU A 108 43.94 -10.04 -53.90
CA GLU A 108 45.27 -10.66 -53.73
C GLU A 108 46.16 -9.92 -52.68
N ILE A 109 46.84 -10.73 -51.85
CA ILE A 109 48.14 -10.51 -51.17
C ILE A 109 48.16 -10.36 -49.62
N THR A 110 48.64 -11.47 -49.02
CA THR A 110 49.49 -11.70 -47.80
C THR A 110 48.99 -11.30 -46.42
N ALA A 111 48.79 -12.23 -45.47
CA ALA A 111 49.71 -13.18 -44.81
C ALA A 111 50.39 -12.58 -43.57
N VAL A 112 50.01 -13.07 -42.38
CA VAL A 112 50.97 -13.42 -41.32
C VAL A 112 50.46 -14.69 -40.63
N SER A 113 51.26 -15.72 -40.81
CA SER A 113 51.28 -17.03 -40.17
C SER A 113 51.56 -16.98 -38.67
N ARG A 114 50.90 -17.85 -37.91
CA ARG A 114 51.53 -18.49 -36.74
C ARG A 114 51.00 -19.90 -36.59
N GLU A 115 51.87 -20.85 -36.94
CA GLU A 115 51.72 -22.28 -36.74
C GLU A 115 51.49 -22.63 -35.26
N LYS A 116 50.65 -23.64 -35.02
CA LYS A 116 50.92 -24.65 -34.00
C LYS A 116 50.38 -25.99 -34.49
N GLU A 117 51.32 -26.93 -34.59
CA GLU A 117 51.17 -28.29 -35.05
C GLU A 117 50.13 -29.11 -34.28
N CYS A 118 49.54 -30.02 -35.03
CA CYS A 118 48.59 -31.04 -34.62
C CYS A 118 49.37 -32.22 -34.00
N THR A 119 48.97 -32.67 -32.80
CA THR A 119 49.23 -34.04 -32.35
C THR A 119 47.91 -34.78 -32.27
N ALA A 120 47.63 -35.53 -33.33
CA ALA A 120 46.55 -36.48 -33.40
C ALA A 120 46.99 -37.79 -32.75
N GLU A 121 46.60 -38.03 -31.50
CA GLU A 121 46.49 -39.37 -30.92
C GLU A 121 45.70 -39.31 -29.60
N LYS A 122 44.46 -39.83 -29.61
CA LYS A 122 43.52 -40.13 -28.50
C LYS A 122 42.09 -39.62 -28.73
N VAL A 123 41.47 -39.96 -29.87
CA VAL A 123 40.01 -39.75 -30.06
C VAL A 123 39.21 -41.07 -30.07
N PHE A 124 39.84 -42.24 -30.17
CA PHE A 124 39.09 -43.51 -30.30
C PHE A 124 38.77 -44.26 -28.99
N GLY A 125 39.10 -43.72 -27.82
CA GLY A 125 38.92 -44.42 -26.53
C GLY A 125 37.67 -44.05 -25.73
N PHE A 126 37.03 -42.90 -25.98
CA PHE A 126 36.06 -42.32 -25.04
C PHE A 126 34.59 -42.52 -25.45
N SER A 127 34.30 -42.54 -26.75
CA SER A 127 32.94 -42.79 -27.29
C SER A 127 32.40 -44.17 -26.89
N GLY A 128 33.27 -45.18 -26.82
CA GLY A 128 32.90 -46.54 -26.44
C GLY A 128 32.46 -46.73 -24.98
N ARG A 129 32.95 -45.91 -24.03
CA ARG A 129 32.54 -46.01 -22.61
C ARG A 129 31.18 -45.37 -22.36
N ILE A 130 30.91 -44.21 -22.96
CA ILE A 130 29.63 -43.49 -22.83
C ILE A 130 28.50 -44.29 -23.47
N PHE A 131 28.74 -44.88 -24.65
CA PHE A 131 27.76 -45.71 -25.35
C PHE A 131 27.48 -47.02 -24.59
N ARG A 132 28.52 -47.68 -24.06
CA ARG A 132 28.37 -48.91 -23.27
C ARG A 132 27.61 -48.68 -21.95
N ILE A 133 27.77 -47.53 -21.29
CA ILE A 133 27.08 -47.23 -20.04
C ILE A 133 25.62 -46.81 -20.29
N ARG A 134 25.33 -46.03 -21.35
CA ARG A 134 23.97 -45.71 -21.80
C ARG A 134 23.16 -46.97 -22.11
N TRP A 135 23.77 -47.92 -22.82
CA TRP A 135 23.15 -49.22 -23.07
C TRP A 135 22.97 -50.02 -21.78
N LYS A 136 23.95 -50.05 -20.87
CA LYS A 136 23.79 -50.78 -19.59
C LYS A 136 22.63 -50.26 -18.73
N MET A 137 22.42 -48.94 -18.67
CA MET A 137 21.29 -48.34 -17.92
C MET A 137 19.95 -48.51 -18.64
N ALA A 138 19.92 -48.35 -19.97
CA ALA A 138 18.72 -48.64 -20.76
C ALA A 138 18.35 -50.13 -20.69
N ILE A 139 19.34 -51.02 -20.68
CA ILE A 139 19.17 -52.46 -20.47
C ILE A 139 18.65 -52.73 -19.06
N SER A 140 19.18 -52.09 -18.01
CA SER A 140 18.65 -52.30 -16.64
C SER A 140 17.22 -51.81 -16.48
N VAL A 141 16.86 -50.67 -17.09
CA VAL A 141 15.48 -50.15 -17.08
C VAL A 141 14.56 -51.04 -17.90
N ALA A 142 15.01 -51.51 -19.07
CA ALA A 142 14.27 -52.48 -19.88
C ALA A 142 14.10 -53.82 -19.16
N ILE A 143 15.11 -54.31 -18.43
CA ILE A 143 15.02 -55.50 -17.58
C ILE A 143 13.98 -55.26 -16.48
N LEU A 144 13.96 -54.09 -15.85
CA LEU A 144 12.99 -53.78 -14.81
C LEU A 144 11.55 -53.71 -15.35
N ILE A 145 11.36 -53.08 -16.53
CA ILE A 145 10.05 -52.99 -17.21
C ILE A 145 9.59 -54.37 -17.69
N THR A 146 10.50 -55.21 -18.19
CA THR A 146 10.17 -56.56 -18.65
C THR A 146 9.90 -57.51 -17.49
N VAL A 147 10.65 -57.42 -16.40
CA VAL A 147 10.36 -58.15 -15.15
C VAL A 147 9.01 -57.71 -14.58
N PHE A 148 8.72 -56.41 -14.56
CA PHE A 148 7.43 -55.88 -14.12
C PHE A 148 6.27 -56.35 -15.03
N SER A 149 6.45 -56.30 -16.35
CA SER A 149 5.46 -56.78 -17.33
C SER A 149 5.24 -58.30 -17.24
N SER A 150 6.32 -59.06 -16.97
CA SER A 150 6.26 -60.51 -16.77
C SER A 150 5.55 -60.86 -15.45
N LEU A 151 5.78 -60.10 -14.37
CA LEU A 151 5.08 -60.26 -13.10
C LEU A 151 3.59 -59.92 -13.23
N LEU A 152 3.25 -58.85 -13.96
CA LEU A 152 1.86 -58.50 -14.27
C LEU A 152 1.17 -59.60 -15.10
N HIS A 153 1.83 -60.12 -16.13
CA HIS A 153 1.30 -61.18 -16.98
C HIS A 153 1.09 -62.48 -16.20
N ASN A 154 2.05 -62.90 -15.38
CA ASN A 154 1.93 -64.09 -14.54
C ASN A 154 0.82 -63.93 -13.48
N ASN A 155 0.64 -62.74 -12.94
CA ASN A 155 -0.44 -62.46 -11.99
C ASN A 155 -1.82 -62.55 -12.67
N PHE A 156 -1.97 -61.96 -13.85
CA PHE A 156 -3.21 -62.05 -14.63
C PHE A 156 -3.52 -63.50 -15.07
N SER A 157 -2.48 -64.24 -15.46
CA SER A 157 -2.60 -65.67 -15.79
C SER A 157 -3.02 -66.51 -14.58
N LEU A 158 -2.47 -66.24 -13.40
CA LEU A 158 -2.86 -66.92 -12.16
C LEU A 158 -4.29 -66.56 -11.74
N GLN A 159 -4.71 -65.31 -11.90
CA GLN A 159 -6.10 -64.91 -11.67
C GLN A 159 -7.07 -65.61 -12.64
N ASN A 160 -6.71 -65.75 -13.91
CA ASN A 160 -7.52 -66.51 -14.87
C ASN A 160 -7.59 -68.00 -14.51
N GLN A 161 -6.47 -68.63 -14.12
CA GLN A 161 -6.47 -70.03 -13.69
C GLN A 161 -7.28 -70.25 -12.41
N VAL A 162 -7.23 -69.30 -11.46
CA VAL A 162 -8.04 -69.36 -10.24
C VAL A 162 -9.53 -69.18 -10.55
N ASN A 163 -9.88 -68.28 -11.48
CA ASN A 163 -11.27 -68.13 -11.93
C ASN A 163 -11.76 -69.38 -12.67
N GLU A 164 -10.92 -69.99 -13.51
CA GLU A 164 -11.25 -71.21 -14.24
C GLU A 164 -11.38 -72.43 -13.30
N LEU A 165 -10.53 -72.52 -12.27
CA LEU A 165 -10.68 -73.52 -11.20
C LEU A 165 -11.93 -73.26 -10.34
N ARG A 166 -12.31 -72.00 -10.12
CA ARG A 166 -13.52 -71.64 -9.38
C ARG A 166 -14.78 -71.97 -10.17
N ASP A 167 -14.75 -71.78 -11.48
CA ASP A 167 -15.81 -72.18 -12.40
C ASP A 167 -15.92 -73.71 -12.46
N GLN A 168 -14.80 -74.44 -12.48
CA GLN A 168 -14.79 -75.91 -12.40
C GLN A 168 -15.32 -76.45 -11.07
N VAL A 169 -14.95 -75.83 -9.94
CA VAL A 169 -15.48 -76.19 -8.62
C VAL A 169 -16.97 -75.85 -8.51
N SER A 170 -17.42 -74.73 -9.10
CA SER A 170 -18.85 -74.40 -9.16
C SER A 170 -19.67 -75.39 -10.00
N ASN A 171 -19.11 -75.88 -11.11
CA ASN A 171 -19.72 -76.94 -11.92
C ASN A 171 -19.74 -78.30 -11.22
N CYS A 172 -18.72 -78.63 -10.42
CA CYS A 172 -18.72 -79.85 -9.60
C CYS A 172 -19.67 -79.76 -8.40
N ASN A 173 -19.85 -78.58 -7.79
CA ASN A 173 -20.75 -78.39 -6.64
C ASN A 173 -22.24 -78.51 -7.00
N ILE A 174 -22.62 -78.42 -8.28
CA ILE A 174 -24.01 -78.68 -8.72
C ILE A 174 -24.37 -80.19 -8.60
N SER A 175 -23.40 -81.06 -8.36
CA SER A 175 -23.61 -82.52 -8.24
C SER A 175 -23.65 -83.06 -6.80
N ILE A 176 -23.44 -82.22 -5.78
CA ILE A 176 -23.54 -82.61 -4.36
C ILE A 176 -24.31 -81.52 -3.62
N ASP A 177 -25.62 -81.53 -3.77
CA ASP A 177 -26.53 -80.68 -2.99
C ASP A 177 -27.55 -81.55 -2.25
N VAL A 178 -27.07 -82.25 -1.20
CA VAL A 178 -27.88 -82.59 -0.03
C VAL A 178 -26.97 -82.48 1.19
N THR A 179 -27.39 -81.69 2.17
CA THR A 179 -26.83 -81.52 3.54
C THR A 179 -25.52 -80.73 3.69
N SER A 180 -25.61 -79.41 3.87
CA SER A 180 -25.37 -78.76 5.18
C SER A 180 -25.32 -77.24 5.04
N SER A 181 -26.09 -76.56 5.90
CA SER A 181 -26.03 -75.11 6.10
C SER A 181 -24.66 -74.71 6.64
N PHE A 182 -23.81 -74.11 5.83
CA PHE A 182 -22.65 -73.35 6.28
C PHE A 182 -22.69 -71.95 5.67
N LYS A 183 -22.79 -70.94 6.55
CA LYS A 183 -22.44 -69.56 6.25
C LYS A 183 -21.00 -69.55 5.73
N GLN A 184 -20.83 -69.29 4.44
CA GLN A 184 -19.51 -69.05 3.86
C GLN A 184 -19.26 -67.54 3.92
N GLU A 185 -18.57 -67.11 4.97
CA GLU A 185 -17.89 -65.83 5.02
C GLU A 185 -16.89 -65.78 3.86
N SER A 186 -17.12 -64.87 2.92
CA SER A 186 -16.23 -64.66 1.78
C SER A 186 -14.94 -64.00 2.26
N ASP A 187 -13.96 -64.83 2.61
CA ASP A 187 -12.63 -64.43 3.01
C ASP A 187 -11.92 -63.73 1.82
N HIS A 188 -11.96 -62.40 1.79
CA HIS A 188 -11.34 -61.57 0.77
C HIS A 188 -9.85 -61.42 1.05
N ARG A 189 -9.13 -62.54 1.04
CA ARG A 189 -7.67 -62.55 1.27
C ARG A 189 -6.97 -62.06 -0.01
N PRO A 190 -6.29 -60.88 0.00
CA PRO A 190 -5.62 -60.39 -1.19
C PRO A 190 -4.56 -61.41 -1.61
N SER A 191 -4.47 -61.73 -2.91
CA SER A 191 -3.44 -62.63 -3.41
C SER A 191 -2.06 -62.09 -3.02
N LYS A 192 -1.15 -62.97 -2.57
CA LYS A 192 0.22 -62.58 -2.16
C LYS A 192 0.92 -61.70 -3.20
N ASN A 193 0.58 -61.88 -4.47
CA ASN A 193 1.10 -61.10 -5.59
C ASN A 193 0.60 -59.65 -5.63
N LEU A 194 -0.63 -59.35 -5.18
CA LEU A 194 -1.15 -57.98 -5.07
C LEU A 194 -0.41 -57.18 -3.99
N LYS A 195 -0.07 -57.83 -2.85
CA LYS A 195 0.70 -57.20 -1.77
C LYS A 195 2.13 -56.87 -2.20
N ILE A 196 2.79 -57.82 -2.88
CA ILE A 196 4.12 -57.61 -3.46
C ILE A 196 4.08 -56.48 -4.49
N LEU A 197 3.03 -56.41 -5.33
CA LEU A 197 2.86 -55.35 -6.31
C LEU A 197 2.67 -53.98 -5.66
N ALA A 198 1.86 -53.87 -4.60
CA ALA A 198 1.66 -52.62 -3.87
C ALA A 198 2.96 -52.11 -3.21
N LEU A 199 3.78 -53.02 -2.67
CA LEU A 199 5.08 -52.71 -2.08
C LEU A 199 6.09 -52.25 -3.15
N ILE A 200 6.14 -52.92 -4.30
CA ILE A 200 6.97 -52.50 -5.43
C ILE A 200 6.50 -51.14 -5.97
N LEU A 201 5.19 -50.91 -6.07
CA LEU A 201 4.62 -49.64 -6.52
C LEU A 201 4.99 -48.49 -5.57
N SER A 202 4.89 -48.67 -4.25
CA SER A 202 5.26 -47.63 -3.29
C SER A 202 6.77 -47.33 -3.32
N LEU A 203 7.63 -48.37 -3.41
CA LEU A 203 9.08 -48.19 -3.53
C LEU A 203 9.50 -47.50 -4.84
N THR A 204 8.83 -47.83 -5.95
CA THR A 204 9.09 -47.20 -7.25
C THR A 204 8.68 -45.73 -7.21
N ILE A 205 7.49 -45.38 -6.69
CA ILE A 205 7.07 -43.97 -6.60
C ILE A 205 7.97 -43.16 -5.67
N LEU A 206 8.44 -43.73 -4.56
CA LEU A 206 9.37 -43.04 -3.65
C LEU A 206 10.76 -42.82 -4.27
N SER A 207 11.21 -43.70 -5.17
CA SER A 207 12.54 -43.61 -5.81
C SER A 207 12.56 -42.76 -7.08
N ILE A 208 11.40 -42.53 -7.73
CA ILE A 208 11.27 -41.71 -8.94
C ILE A 208 11.87 -40.30 -8.79
N PRO A 209 11.58 -39.51 -7.72
CA PRO A 209 12.16 -38.17 -7.56
C PRO A 209 13.68 -38.18 -7.51
N ILE A 210 14.27 -39.14 -6.79
CA ILE A 210 15.73 -39.28 -6.65
C ILE A 210 16.37 -39.65 -8.00
N LEU A 211 15.73 -40.54 -8.76
CA LEU A 211 16.18 -40.92 -10.10
C LEU A 211 16.07 -39.75 -11.08
N ILE A 212 15.00 -38.97 -11.02
CA ILE A 212 14.82 -37.76 -11.85
C ILE A 212 15.89 -36.72 -11.52
N PHE A 213 16.15 -36.44 -10.24
CA PHE A 213 17.21 -35.50 -9.85
C PHE A 213 18.60 -35.99 -10.29
N LYS A 214 18.90 -37.28 -10.12
CA LYS A 214 20.16 -37.88 -10.55
C LYS A 214 20.32 -37.88 -12.08
N TYR A 215 19.22 -38.06 -12.81
CA TYR A 215 19.18 -37.98 -14.27
C TYR A 215 19.40 -36.54 -14.76
N ILE A 216 18.75 -35.55 -14.14
CA ILE A 216 18.93 -34.12 -14.44
C ILE A 216 20.36 -33.68 -14.13
N ASP A 217 20.94 -34.10 -13.00
CA ASP A 217 22.34 -33.80 -12.64
C ASP A 217 23.34 -34.42 -13.64
N HIS A 218 23.09 -35.66 -14.08
CA HIS A 218 23.91 -36.31 -15.09
C HIS A 218 23.80 -35.64 -16.47
N ILE A 219 22.61 -35.22 -16.88
CA ILE A 219 22.42 -34.46 -18.14
C ILE A 219 23.10 -33.11 -18.07
N SER A 220 22.99 -32.41 -16.93
CA SER A 220 23.65 -31.12 -16.73
C SER A 220 25.17 -31.24 -16.87
N LYS A 221 25.78 -32.26 -16.24
CA LYS A 221 27.22 -32.55 -16.35
C LYS A 221 27.64 -32.98 -17.76
N SER A 222 26.80 -33.73 -18.47
CA SER A 222 27.08 -34.16 -19.84
C SER A 222 26.97 -33.01 -20.86
N ARG A 223 26.06 -32.07 -20.65
CA ARG A 223 25.82 -30.93 -21.55
C ARG A 223 26.82 -29.79 -21.33
N SER A 224 27.34 -29.65 -20.10
CA SER A 224 28.42 -28.73 -19.74
C SER A 224 29.77 -29.05 -20.40
N LEU A 225 29.98 -30.26 -20.92
CA LEU A 225 31.23 -30.67 -21.56
C LEU A 225 31.33 -30.24 -23.03
N ASP A 226 30.21 -29.92 -23.68
CA ASP A 226 30.16 -29.68 -25.14
C ASP A 226 30.03 -28.20 -25.55
N ASN A 227 29.69 -27.26 -24.65
CA ASN A 227 29.40 -25.85 -25.03
C ASN A 227 30.15 -24.80 -24.18
N ILE A 228 30.89 -23.90 -24.84
CA ILE A 228 31.61 -22.73 -24.26
C ILE A 228 30.69 -21.49 -24.18
N SER A 229 29.47 -21.63 -23.66
CA SER A 229 28.62 -20.48 -23.35
C SER A 229 27.88 -20.75 -22.05
N GLU A 230 27.76 -19.72 -21.19
CA GLU A 230 27.13 -19.76 -19.86
C GLU A 230 25.63 -20.12 -19.93
N GLU A 231 25.29 -21.34 -20.35
CA GLU A 231 23.93 -21.86 -20.22
C GLU A 231 23.71 -22.28 -18.76
N VAL A 232 22.78 -21.58 -18.09
CA VAL A 232 22.38 -21.85 -16.71
C VAL A 232 21.94 -23.32 -16.57
N SER A 233 22.58 -24.05 -15.64
CA SER A 233 22.28 -25.45 -15.32
C SER A 233 20.77 -25.72 -15.22
N LEU A 234 20.29 -26.78 -15.89
CA LEU A 234 18.88 -27.18 -15.91
C LEU A 234 18.28 -27.36 -14.50
N SER A 235 19.09 -27.78 -13.53
CA SER A 235 18.67 -27.88 -12.11
C SER A 235 18.31 -26.52 -11.52
N LYS A 236 19.06 -25.47 -11.86
CA LYS A 236 18.79 -24.09 -11.43
C LYS A 236 17.56 -23.53 -12.14
N GLN A 237 17.35 -23.88 -13.41
CA GLN A 237 16.13 -23.48 -14.14
C GLN A 237 14.87 -24.13 -13.55
N LEU A 238 14.96 -25.41 -13.16
CA LEU A 238 13.85 -26.11 -12.51
C LEU A 238 13.56 -25.51 -11.13
N ALA A 239 14.60 -25.31 -10.30
CA ALA A 239 14.46 -24.66 -9.00
C ALA A 239 13.85 -23.26 -9.13
N TYR A 240 14.34 -22.45 -10.07
CA TYR A 240 13.77 -21.13 -10.36
C TYR A 240 12.30 -21.19 -10.77
N ARG A 241 11.89 -22.16 -11.61
CA ARG A 241 10.48 -22.32 -12.00
C ARG A 241 9.60 -22.76 -10.81
N VAL A 242 10.11 -23.61 -9.95
CA VAL A 242 9.41 -24.04 -8.72
C VAL A 242 9.30 -22.87 -7.74
N ASP A 243 10.37 -22.11 -7.53
CA ASP A 243 10.38 -20.93 -6.66
C ASP A 243 9.46 -19.83 -7.19
N ALA A 244 9.47 -19.59 -8.50
CA ALA A 244 8.54 -18.66 -9.15
C ALA A 244 7.08 -19.12 -8.95
N PHE A 245 6.80 -20.41 -9.14
CA PHE A 245 5.44 -20.94 -8.94
C PHE A 245 4.98 -20.83 -7.46
N LEU A 246 5.88 -21.10 -6.51
CA LEU A 246 5.64 -20.99 -5.07
C LEU A 246 5.48 -19.54 -4.57
N SER A 247 6.04 -18.57 -5.30
CA SER A 247 6.02 -17.15 -4.91
C SER A 247 4.89 -16.34 -5.54
N VAL A 248 4.34 -16.75 -6.69
CA VAL A 248 3.33 -15.95 -7.42
C VAL A 248 1.97 -15.94 -6.73
N HIS A 249 1.51 -17.06 -6.15
CA HIS A 249 0.20 -17.14 -5.51
C HIS A 249 0.35 -17.43 -3.99
N PRO A 250 -0.34 -16.66 -3.12
CA PRO A 250 -0.32 -16.92 -1.68
C PRO A 250 -0.75 -18.34 -1.30
N TYR A 251 -1.67 -18.91 -2.10
CA TYR A 251 -2.23 -20.24 -1.88
C TYR A 251 -1.33 -21.40 -2.37
N THR A 252 -0.23 -21.13 -3.08
CA THR A 252 0.62 -22.23 -3.60
C THR A 252 1.28 -23.03 -2.48
N LYS A 253 1.75 -22.36 -1.41
CA LYS A 253 2.40 -23.01 -0.26
C LYS A 253 1.47 -24.01 0.46
N PRO A 254 0.25 -23.62 0.91
CA PRO A 254 -0.66 -24.57 1.53
C PRO A 254 -1.15 -25.65 0.55
N LEU A 255 -1.33 -25.34 -0.73
CA LEU A 255 -1.70 -26.33 -1.75
C LEU A 255 -0.60 -27.38 -1.94
N ALA A 256 0.66 -26.97 -2.03
CA ALA A 256 1.80 -27.88 -2.14
C ALA A 256 1.90 -28.80 -0.91
N LEU A 257 1.64 -28.24 0.29
CA LEU A 257 1.61 -29.01 1.52
C LEU A 257 0.46 -30.04 1.53
N LEU A 258 -0.72 -29.67 1.05
CA LEU A 258 -1.88 -30.56 0.91
C LEU A 258 -1.63 -31.69 -0.11
N VAL A 259 -0.95 -31.39 -1.21
CA VAL A 259 -0.54 -32.44 -2.17
C VAL A 259 0.50 -33.37 -1.52
N ALA A 260 1.44 -32.83 -0.75
CA ALA A 260 2.44 -33.63 -0.04
C ALA A 260 1.81 -34.55 1.02
N THR A 261 0.82 -34.07 1.80
CA THR A 261 0.09 -34.92 2.76
C THR A 261 -0.66 -36.04 2.04
N LEU A 262 -1.40 -35.72 0.97
CA LEU A 262 -2.15 -36.71 0.20
C LEU A 262 -1.22 -37.79 -0.38
N LEU A 263 -0.08 -37.39 -0.94
CA LEU A 263 0.93 -38.32 -1.44
C LEU A 263 1.50 -39.19 -0.33
N LEU A 264 1.78 -38.64 0.85
CA LEU A 264 2.27 -39.41 1.99
C LEU A 264 1.23 -40.42 2.50
N ILE A 265 -0.06 -40.04 2.56
CA ILE A 265 -1.16 -40.94 2.94
C ILE A 265 -1.29 -42.09 1.93
N CYS A 266 -1.30 -41.78 0.64
CA CYS A 266 -1.43 -42.80 -0.41
C CYS A 266 -0.23 -43.75 -0.45
N LEU A 267 1.00 -43.22 -0.39
CA LEU A 267 2.23 -44.03 -0.43
C LEU A 267 2.41 -44.84 0.86
N GLY A 268 2.12 -44.22 2.01
CA GLY A 268 2.16 -44.87 3.31
C GLY A 268 1.12 -45.99 3.43
N GLY A 269 -0.12 -45.74 3.02
CA GLY A 269 -1.19 -46.75 3.02
C GLY A 269 -0.91 -47.91 2.06
N LEU A 270 -0.34 -47.65 0.88
CA LEU A 270 0.08 -48.70 -0.05
C LEU A 270 1.26 -49.53 0.50
N ALA A 271 2.22 -48.88 1.17
CA ALA A 271 3.34 -49.56 1.82
C ALA A 271 2.86 -50.43 3.00
N LEU A 272 1.92 -49.93 3.81
CA LEU A 272 1.30 -50.69 4.90
C LEU A 272 0.52 -51.91 4.35
N PHE A 273 -0.27 -51.73 3.29
CA PHE A 273 -1.00 -52.84 2.65
C PHE A 273 -0.07 -53.95 2.11
N GLY A 274 1.14 -53.59 1.69
CA GLY A 274 2.15 -54.56 1.24
C GLY A 274 2.75 -55.42 2.35
N VAL A 275 2.73 -54.93 3.61
CA VAL A 275 3.38 -55.57 4.76
C VAL A 275 2.36 -56.19 5.73
N THR A 276 1.14 -55.68 5.75
CA THR A 276 0.07 -56.03 6.70
C THR A 276 -0.99 -56.94 6.06
N ASP A 277 -1.73 -57.68 6.89
CA ASP A 277 -2.82 -58.57 6.46
C ASP A 277 -4.21 -57.91 6.35
N GLY A 278 -4.29 -56.60 6.58
CA GLY A 278 -5.53 -55.81 6.57
C GLY A 278 -6.00 -55.35 5.19
N SER A 279 -7.17 -54.72 5.16
CA SER A 279 -7.76 -54.15 3.95
C SER A 279 -7.03 -52.87 3.51
N LEU A 280 -7.06 -52.54 2.20
CA LEU A 280 -6.43 -51.31 1.68
C LEU A 280 -7.01 -50.05 2.34
N THR A 281 -8.33 -50.04 2.57
CA THR A 281 -9.05 -48.93 3.22
C THR A 281 -8.59 -48.73 4.66
N GLU A 282 -8.38 -49.82 5.40
CA GLU A 282 -7.86 -49.79 6.77
C GLU A 282 -6.40 -49.34 6.80
N CYS A 283 -5.58 -49.75 5.83
CA CYS A 283 -4.20 -49.31 5.71
C CYS A 283 -4.08 -47.82 5.36
N LEU A 284 -4.97 -47.29 4.50
CA LEU A 284 -5.07 -45.86 4.21
C LEU A 284 -5.54 -45.06 5.43
N TRP A 285 -6.52 -45.59 6.16
CA TRP A 285 -6.98 -45.02 7.43
C TRP A 285 -5.86 -44.97 8.47
N LEU A 286 -5.12 -46.07 8.65
CA LEU A 286 -3.96 -46.13 9.54
C LEU A 286 -2.87 -45.15 9.12
N SER A 287 -2.55 -45.06 7.82
CA SER A 287 -1.59 -44.09 7.30
C SER A 287 -2.01 -42.64 7.59
N TRP A 288 -3.29 -42.31 7.48
CA TRP A 288 -3.81 -41.00 7.89
C TRP A 288 -3.63 -40.78 9.40
N THR A 289 -3.98 -41.76 10.24
CA THR A 289 -3.83 -41.63 11.69
C THR A 289 -2.38 -41.43 12.14
N TYR A 290 -1.41 -42.08 11.48
CA TYR A 290 0.02 -41.90 11.78
C TYR A 290 0.56 -40.53 11.36
N ILE A 291 -0.07 -39.91 10.35
CA ILE A 291 0.29 -38.55 9.90
C ILE A 291 -0.32 -37.50 10.83
N ALA A 292 -1.57 -37.70 11.26
CA ALA A 292 -2.27 -36.80 12.16
C ALA A 292 -1.74 -36.88 13.60
N ASP A 293 -1.44 -38.09 14.07
CA ASP A 293 -0.84 -38.35 15.37
C ASP A 293 0.28 -39.38 15.23
N SER A 294 1.50 -38.86 15.29
CA SER A 294 2.70 -39.68 15.26
C SER A 294 2.79 -40.66 16.43
N GLY A 295 1.99 -40.56 17.50
CA GLY A 295 1.98 -41.52 18.60
C GLY A 295 1.29 -42.85 18.26
N ASN A 296 0.41 -42.87 17.25
CA ASN A 296 -0.49 -44.00 16.99
C ASN A 296 0.21 -45.22 16.35
N HIS A 297 1.50 -45.14 16.03
CA HIS A 297 2.28 -46.26 15.48
C HIS A 297 2.78 -47.26 16.54
N SER A 298 2.58 -47.00 17.84
CA SER A 298 3.05 -47.85 18.95
C SER A 298 2.53 -49.27 18.89
N ASP A 299 1.31 -49.46 18.39
CA ASP A 299 0.59 -50.73 18.40
C ASP A 299 0.97 -51.63 17.22
N SER A 300 2.06 -51.29 16.52
CA SER A 300 2.52 -52.02 15.33
C SER A 300 3.28 -53.31 15.67
N GLU A 301 2.73 -54.43 15.22
CA GLU A 301 3.33 -55.76 15.32
C GLU A 301 4.06 -56.16 14.03
N GLY A 302 5.32 -56.60 14.17
CA GLY A 302 6.17 -57.02 13.05
C GLY A 302 7.19 -55.96 12.61
N VAL A 303 8.39 -56.44 12.23
CA VAL A 303 9.54 -55.58 11.89
C VAL A 303 9.26 -54.71 10.66
N GLY A 304 8.58 -55.26 9.65
CA GLY A 304 8.21 -54.51 8.45
C GLY A 304 7.18 -53.42 8.73
N TRP A 305 6.13 -53.73 9.50
CA TRP A 305 5.09 -52.75 9.86
C TRP A 305 5.74 -51.59 10.61
N ARG A 306 6.56 -51.88 11.62
CA ARG A 306 7.28 -50.87 12.41
C ARG A 306 8.13 -49.94 11.56
N PHE A 307 8.84 -50.45 10.56
CA PHE A 307 9.68 -49.62 9.69
C PHE A 307 8.85 -48.67 8.83
N VAL A 308 7.75 -49.18 8.25
CA VAL A 308 6.83 -48.37 7.44
C VAL A 308 6.10 -47.34 8.30
N SER A 309 5.59 -47.74 9.47
CA SER A 309 4.86 -46.85 10.37
C SER A 309 5.75 -45.73 10.92
N VAL A 310 6.99 -46.02 11.34
CA VAL A 310 7.97 -44.99 11.76
C VAL A 310 8.28 -44.01 10.63
N SER A 311 8.41 -44.50 9.39
CA SER A 311 8.68 -43.63 8.23
C SER A 311 7.52 -42.68 7.93
N ILE A 312 6.27 -43.18 8.02
CA ILE A 312 5.06 -42.38 7.85
C ILE A 312 4.94 -41.36 8.98
N SER A 313 5.12 -41.77 10.23
CA SER A 313 5.06 -40.90 11.41
C SER A 313 6.10 -39.78 11.35
N PHE A 314 7.33 -40.07 10.93
CA PHE A 314 8.39 -39.07 10.75
C PHE A 314 8.02 -38.05 9.66
N GLY A 315 7.53 -38.52 8.50
CA GLY A 315 7.06 -37.64 7.43
C GLY A 315 5.85 -36.80 7.85
N GLY A 316 4.91 -37.41 8.56
CA GLY A 316 3.72 -36.75 9.08
C GLY A 316 4.04 -35.64 10.06
N MET A 317 4.94 -35.89 11.01
CA MET A 317 5.41 -34.89 11.98
C MET A 317 6.04 -33.67 11.29
N LEU A 318 6.86 -33.86 10.25
CA LEU A 318 7.46 -32.75 9.50
C LEU A 318 6.40 -31.92 8.76
N ILE A 319 5.43 -32.59 8.12
CA ILE A 319 4.36 -31.90 7.40
C ILE A 319 3.44 -31.16 8.37
N PHE A 320 3.10 -31.77 9.51
CA PHE A 320 2.27 -31.14 10.55
C PHE A 320 2.96 -29.92 11.17
N ALA A 321 4.27 -30.00 11.45
CA ALA A 321 5.06 -28.86 11.92
C ALA A 321 5.08 -27.72 10.90
N MET A 322 5.24 -28.03 9.60
CA MET A 322 5.21 -27.03 8.54
C MET A 322 3.81 -26.40 8.36
N MET A 323 2.75 -27.20 8.51
CA MET A 323 1.37 -26.73 8.47
C MET A 323 1.11 -25.73 9.60
N LEU A 324 1.51 -26.07 10.83
CA LEU A 324 1.35 -25.19 11.99
C LEU A 324 2.11 -23.87 11.80
N GLY A 325 3.33 -23.92 11.24
CA GLY A 325 4.09 -22.74 10.89
C GLY A 325 3.36 -21.83 9.89
N LEU A 326 2.89 -22.38 8.76
CA LEU A 326 2.16 -21.61 7.75
C LEU A 326 0.85 -21.02 8.27
N VAL A 327 0.10 -21.78 9.08
CA VAL A 327 -1.14 -21.30 9.69
C VAL A 327 -0.85 -20.18 10.69
N SER A 328 0.17 -20.33 11.53
CA SER A 328 0.61 -19.31 12.48
C SER A 328 1.06 -18.01 11.78
N ASP A 329 1.81 -18.13 10.68
CA ASP A 329 2.25 -16.99 9.88
C ASP A 329 1.06 -16.29 9.22
N ALA A 330 0.10 -17.04 8.66
CA ALA A 330 -1.09 -16.48 8.04
C ALA A 330 -1.99 -15.74 9.05
N ILE A 331 -2.14 -16.29 10.26
CA ILE A 331 -2.88 -15.64 11.35
C ILE A 331 -2.16 -14.37 11.80
N SER A 332 -0.84 -14.44 12.00
CA SER A 332 0.00 -13.28 12.37
C SER A 332 -0.08 -12.18 11.31
N GLU A 333 0.02 -12.51 10.03
CA GLU A 333 -0.11 -11.55 8.93
C GLU A 333 -1.51 -10.90 8.90
N LYS A 334 -2.57 -11.69 9.12
CA LYS A 334 -3.93 -11.14 9.21
C LYS A 334 -4.09 -10.23 10.43
N LEU A 335 -3.59 -10.63 11.58
CA LEU A 335 -3.61 -9.83 12.81
C LEU A 335 -2.83 -8.52 12.62
N ASP A 336 -1.65 -8.59 12.01
CA ASP A 336 -0.83 -7.42 11.68
C ASP A 336 -1.52 -6.51 10.66
N SER A 337 -2.26 -7.07 9.69
CA SER A 337 -3.03 -6.27 8.73
C SER A 337 -4.16 -5.48 9.40
N LEU A 338 -4.78 -6.06 10.44
CA LEU A 338 -5.83 -5.41 11.24
C LEU A 338 -5.21 -4.35 12.16
N ARG A 339 -4.09 -4.68 12.82
CA ARG A 339 -3.29 -3.74 13.61
C ARG A 339 -2.86 -2.52 12.80
N LYS A 340 -2.43 -2.72 11.55
CA LYS A 340 -2.02 -1.63 10.63
C LYS A 340 -3.17 -0.82 10.04
N GLY A 341 -4.43 -1.12 10.38
CA GLY A 341 -5.59 -0.37 9.89
C GLY A 341 -5.76 -0.43 8.38
N ARG A 342 -5.56 -1.60 7.77
CA ARG A 342 -5.78 -1.80 6.32
C ARG A 342 -7.25 -2.01 5.93
N SER A 343 -8.16 -1.99 6.90
CA SER A 343 -9.61 -2.05 6.66
C SER A 343 -10.15 -0.72 6.14
N GLU A 344 -11.15 -0.82 5.26
CA GLU A 344 -11.91 0.33 4.76
C GLU A 344 -12.72 0.97 5.88
N VAL A 345 -12.78 2.30 5.89
CA VAL A 345 -13.62 3.10 6.75
C VAL A 345 -15.02 3.14 6.13
N VAL A 346 -16.03 2.71 6.89
CA VAL A 346 -17.42 2.61 6.43
C VAL A 346 -18.21 3.91 6.69
N GLU A 347 -17.62 4.82 7.46
CA GLU A 347 -18.22 6.09 7.88
C GLU A 347 -18.56 7.03 6.71
N LYS A 348 -19.54 7.90 6.97
CA LYS A 348 -20.06 8.90 6.03
C LYS A 348 -20.13 10.26 6.72
N ASN A 349 -20.05 11.34 5.95
CA ASN A 349 -20.09 12.73 6.44
C ASN A 349 -19.02 13.03 7.51
N HIS A 350 -17.93 12.27 7.52
CA HIS A 350 -16.79 12.46 8.40
C HIS A 350 -15.86 13.57 7.88
N THR A 351 -15.07 14.13 8.79
CA THR A 351 -13.94 14.99 8.43
C THR A 351 -12.72 14.11 8.18
N LEU A 352 -12.12 14.22 7.00
CA LEU A 352 -10.92 13.48 6.63
C LEU A 352 -9.69 14.38 6.75
N ILE A 353 -8.70 13.98 7.53
CA ILE A 353 -7.41 14.65 7.62
C ILE A 353 -6.35 13.79 6.93
N LEU A 354 -5.62 14.38 5.99
CA LEU A 354 -4.58 13.74 5.19
C LEU A 354 -3.23 14.35 5.55
N GLY A 355 -2.29 13.50 5.96
CA GLY A 355 -0.97 13.92 6.45
C GLY A 355 -0.88 13.90 7.97
N TRP A 356 0.33 14.17 8.47
CA TRP A 356 0.63 14.21 9.89
C TRP A 356 1.62 15.34 10.16
N SER A 357 1.27 16.25 11.07
CA SER A 357 2.11 17.35 11.52
C SER A 357 1.93 17.57 13.03
N ASP A 358 2.78 18.38 13.62
CA ASP A 358 2.68 18.84 15.02
C ASP A 358 1.37 19.61 15.31
N LYS A 359 0.83 20.30 14.30
CA LYS A 359 -0.45 21.04 14.35
C LYS A 359 -1.68 20.14 14.47
N LEU A 360 -1.56 18.83 14.17
CA LEU A 360 -2.70 17.91 14.17
C LEU A 360 -3.43 17.89 15.51
N GLY A 361 -2.70 17.95 16.64
CA GLY A 361 -3.33 17.93 17.96
C GLY A 361 -4.23 19.15 18.19
N SER A 362 -3.74 20.35 17.87
CA SER A 362 -4.53 21.58 17.94
C SER A 362 -5.72 21.54 16.98
N LEU A 363 -5.53 21.04 15.75
CA LEU A 363 -6.62 20.87 14.79
C LEU A 363 -7.70 19.92 15.30
N LEU A 364 -7.31 18.78 15.88
CA LEU A 364 -8.25 17.81 16.46
C LEU A 364 -9.05 18.41 17.61
N ASN A 365 -8.42 19.21 18.47
CA ASN A 365 -9.11 19.91 19.55
C ASN A 365 -10.16 20.89 19.01
N GLN A 366 -9.78 21.75 18.04
CA GLN A 366 -10.72 22.71 17.45
C GLN A 366 -11.86 22.03 16.69
N VAL A 367 -11.58 20.95 15.96
CA VAL A 367 -12.63 20.15 15.29
C VAL A 367 -13.55 19.46 16.30
N ALA A 368 -13.02 19.03 17.45
CA ALA A 368 -13.84 18.45 18.52
C ALA A 368 -14.77 19.49 19.14
N ILE A 369 -14.28 20.71 19.40
CA ILE A 369 -15.09 21.84 19.88
C ILE A 369 -16.19 22.18 18.88
N ALA A 370 -15.86 22.31 17.60
CA ALA A 370 -16.84 22.61 16.55
C ALA A 370 -17.91 21.51 16.33
N ASN A 371 -17.64 20.26 16.75
CA ASN A 371 -18.61 19.17 16.66
C ASN A 371 -19.44 18.99 17.95
N ASP A 372 -19.17 19.77 19.01
CA ASP A 372 -19.86 19.66 20.30
C ASP A 372 -21.36 19.92 20.15
N SER A 373 -21.73 20.94 19.38
CA SER A 373 -23.13 21.28 19.05
C SER A 373 -23.87 20.15 18.31
N LEU A 374 -23.13 19.29 17.60
CA LEU A 374 -23.67 18.12 16.89
C LEU A 374 -23.72 16.86 17.76
N GLY A 375 -23.28 16.92 19.02
CA GLY A 375 -23.16 15.76 19.92
C GLY A 375 -21.94 14.89 19.62
N GLY A 376 -20.92 15.45 18.97
CA GLY A 376 -19.69 14.78 18.55
C GLY A 376 -19.66 14.44 17.05
N GLY A 377 -18.46 14.29 16.51
CA GLY A 377 -18.22 13.98 15.10
C GLY A 377 -17.34 12.76 14.87
N ILE A 378 -17.11 12.43 13.60
CA ILE A 378 -16.14 11.42 13.21
C ILE A 378 -15.01 12.10 12.44
N VAL A 379 -13.78 11.94 12.94
CA VAL A 379 -12.57 12.41 12.28
C VAL A 379 -11.74 11.21 11.87
N VAL A 380 -11.41 11.12 10.58
CA VAL A 380 -10.55 10.07 10.05
C VAL A 380 -9.21 10.69 9.73
N VAL A 381 -8.13 10.14 10.29
CA VAL A 381 -6.75 10.60 10.03
C VAL A 381 -6.04 9.55 9.19
N MET A 382 -5.48 9.95 8.04
CA MET A 382 -4.65 9.11 7.19
C MET A 382 -3.26 9.69 7.00
N ALA A 383 -2.24 8.92 7.36
CA ALA A 383 -0.85 9.29 7.16
C ALA A 383 0.05 8.08 6.88
N GLU A 384 1.25 8.34 6.37
CA GLU A 384 2.30 7.34 6.14
C GLU A 384 3.04 6.98 7.44
N ARG A 385 2.28 6.76 8.53
CA ARG A 385 2.76 6.31 9.84
C ARG A 385 2.01 5.06 10.28
N ASP A 386 2.57 4.32 11.23
CA ASP A 386 1.90 3.14 11.79
C ASP A 386 0.68 3.55 12.63
N LYS A 387 -0.42 2.81 12.48
CA LYS A 387 -1.70 3.13 13.16
C LYS A 387 -1.55 3.19 14.67
N GLU A 388 -0.83 2.23 15.25
CA GLU A 388 -0.65 2.13 16.70
C GLU A 388 0.10 3.36 17.25
N GLU A 389 1.15 3.82 16.57
CA GLU A 389 1.86 5.04 16.96
C GLU A 389 0.94 6.28 16.91
N MET A 390 0.16 6.41 15.85
CA MET A 390 -0.78 7.53 15.70
C MET A 390 -1.84 7.53 16.80
N GLU A 391 -2.41 6.37 17.12
CA GLU A 391 -3.41 6.23 18.19
C GLU A 391 -2.80 6.49 19.57
N LEU A 392 -1.57 6.04 19.81
CA LEU A 392 -0.85 6.33 21.05
C LEU A 392 -0.52 7.83 21.17
N ASP A 393 -0.08 8.48 20.10
CA ASP A 393 0.24 9.90 20.10
C ASP A 393 -1.01 10.76 20.32
N ILE A 394 -2.16 10.37 19.74
CA ILE A 394 -3.46 11.02 20.01
C ILE A 394 -3.94 10.75 21.43
N ALA A 395 -3.76 9.53 21.96
CA ALA A 395 -4.15 9.19 23.33
C ALA A 395 -3.32 9.91 24.40
N LYS A 396 -2.11 10.40 24.06
CA LYS A 396 -1.30 11.25 24.94
C LYS A 396 -1.80 12.70 24.97
N MET A 397 -2.67 13.10 24.05
CA MET A 397 -3.21 14.46 24.03
C MET A 397 -4.19 14.62 25.19
N GLU A 398 -3.92 15.58 26.08
CA GLU A 398 -4.71 15.83 27.29
C GLU A 398 -5.86 16.81 27.01
N PHE A 399 -6.74 16.52 26.04
CA PHE A 399 -7.96 17.31 25.81
C PHE A 399 -9.19 16.42 25.59
N ASP A 400 -10.37 16.99 25.88
CA ASP A 400 -11.64 16.30 25.71
C ASP A 400 -12.08 16.33 24.24
N PHE A 401 -12.37 15.16 23.67
CA PHE A 401 -12.88 15.05 22.31
C PHE A 401 -14.37 15.37 22.19
N LYS A 402 -15.08 15.65 23.30
CA LYS A 402 -16.49 16.11 23.28
C LYS A 402 -17.40 15.20 22.44
N GLY A 403 -17.28 13.89 22.63
CA GLY A 403 -18.01 12.88 21.85
C GLY A 403 -17.46 12.60 20.43
N THR A 404 -16.46 13.36 19.97
CA THR A 404 -15.81 13.15 18.67
C THR A 404 -14.93 11.90 18.70
N SER A 405 -15.11 11.02 17.72
CA SER A 405 -14.33 9.79 17.57
C SER A 405 -13.26 9.96 16.50
N VAL A 406 -11.99 9.67 16.85
CA VAL A 406 -10.86 9.74 15.91
C VAL A 406 -10.49 8.33 15.43
N ILE A 407 -10.42 8.16 14.11
CA ILE A 407 -10.10 6.89 13.45
C ILE A 407 -8.81 7.04 12.65
N CYS A 408 -7.75 6.36 13.07
CA CYS A 408 -6.46 6.40 12.37
C CYS A 408 -6.32 5.29 11.32
N ARG A 409 -5.75 5.61 10.17
CA ARG A 409 -5.46 4.67 9.08
C ARG A 409 -4.07 4.93 8.49
N SER A 410 -3.26 3.88 8.38
CA SER A 410 -1.93 3.98 7.74
C SER A 410 -2.06 3.92 6.22
N GLY A 411 -1.55 4.89 5.48
CA GLY A 411 -1.65 4.93 4.01
C GLY A 411 -1.10 6.21 3.41
N SER A 412 -0.87 6.20 2.10
CA SER A 412 -0.38 7.36 1.37
C SER A 412 -1.53 8.14 0.73
N PRO A 413 -1.64 9.46 0.96
CA PRO A 413 -2.65 10.29 0.26
C PRO A 413 -2.38 10.40 -1.25
N LEU A 414 -1.19 10.01 -1.71
CA LEU A 414 -0.83 10.00 -3.12
C LEU A 414 -1.44 8.80 -3.87
N ILE A 415 -1.83 7.75 -3.15
CA ILE A 415 -2.31 6.49 -3.71
C ILE A 415 -3.85 6.45 -3.68
N LEU A 416 -4.48 6.37 -4.84
CA LEU A 416 -5.96 6.31 -4.97
C LEU A 416 -6.60 5.15 -4.18
N ALA A 417 -5.94 4.00 -4.08
CA ALA A 417 -6.46 2.85 -3.32
C ALA A 417 -6.54 3.16 -1.82
N ASP A 418 -5.58 3.92 -1.28
CA ASP A 418 -5.57 4.31 0.13
C ASP A 418 -6.61 5.41 0.40
N LEU A 419 -6.80 6.35 -0.53
CA LEU A 419 -7.89 7.33 -0.47
C LEU A 419 -9.28 6.66 -0.46
N LYS A 420 -9.46 5.59 -1.24
CA LYS A 420 -10.69 4.77 -1.19
C LYS A 420 -10.86 4.08 0.16
N LYS A 421 -9.78 3.58 0.76
CA LYS A 421 -9.80 2.96 2.09
C LYS A 421 -10.37 3.89 3.15
N VAL A 422 -10.19 5.21 3.03
CA VAL A 422 -10.71 6.19 4.01
C VAL A 422 -12.03 6.82 3.61
N SER A 423 -12.75 6.22 2.65
CA SER A 423 -14.04 6.70 2.15
C SER A 423 -14.02 8.19 1.74
N VAL A 424 -12.97 8.63 1.05
CA VAL A 424 -12.77 10.05 0.67
C VAL A 424 -13.97 10.68 -0.07
N SER A 425 -14.68 9.92 -0.91
CA SER A 425 -15.84 10.41 -1.66
C SER A 425 -17.07 10.71 -0.80
N LYS A 426 -17.10 10.16 0.43
CA LYS A 426 -18.20 10.33 1.39
C LYS A 426 -17.87 11.33 2.51
N ALA A 427 -16.65 11.88 2.52
CA ALA A 427 -16.22 12.86 3.51
C ALA A 427 -16.94 14.20 3.32
N ARG A 428 -17.30 14.87 4.43
CA ARG A 428 -17.90 16.22 4.43
C ARG A 428 -16.86 17.30 4.15
N ALA A 429 -15.65 17.09 4.66
CA ALA A 429 -14.51 17.98 4.48
C ALA A 429 -13.24 17.14 4.42
N ILE A 430 -12.27 17.59 3.61
CA ILE A 430 -10.97 16.95 3.47
C ILE A 430 -9.91 18.01 3.78
N ILE A 431 -9.09 17.78 4.79
CA ILE A 431 -8.01 18.68 5.19
C ILE A 431 -6.69 18.02 4.81
N VAL A 432 -5.88 18.69 4.00
CA VAL A 432 -4.54 18.25 3.63
C VAL A 432 -3.55 19.08 4.44
N LEU A 433 -2.85 18.44 5.36
CA LEU A 433 -1.83 19.07 6.19
C LEU A 433 -0.51 19.16 5.44
N ALA A 434 0.20 20.27 5.65
CA ALA A 434 1.57 20.41 5.20
C ALA A 434 2.48 19.51 6.06
N GLU A 435 3.45 18.85 5.42
CA GLU A 435 4.49 18.13 6.14
C GLU A 435 5.59 19.08 6.62
N ASP A 436 6.17 18.74 7.77
CA ASP A 436 7.29 19.47 8.34
C ASP A 436 8.55 19.28 7.48
N GLY A 437 9.24 20.38 7.17
CA GLY A 437 10.51 20.34 6.45
C GLY A 437 10.64 21.43 5.41
N ASN A 438 11.08 21.06 4.21
CA ASN A 438 11.26 22.01 3.11
C ASN A 438 9.89 22.39 2.51
N ALA A 439 9.54 23.67 2.57
CA ALA A 439 8.30 24.25 2.05
C ALA A 439 7.99 23.80 0.61
N ASP A 440 8.97 23.88 -0.31
CA ASP A 440 8.78 23.49 -1.72
C ASP A 440 8.39 22.02 -1.88
N GLN A 441 8.99 21.14 -1.06
CA GLN A 441 8.72 19.70 -1.13
C GLN A 441 7.36 19.38 -0.52
N SER A 442 7.02 20.05 0.58
CA SER A 442 5.75 19.93 1.28
C SER A 442 4.59 20.38 0.39
N ASP A 443 4.70 21.56 -0.22
CA ASP A 443 3.69 22.13 -1.11
C ASP A 443 3.57 21.32 -2.40
N ALA A 444 4.68 20.83 -2.96
CA ALA A 444 4.64 19.91 -4.09
C ALA A 444 3.93 18.59 -3.75
N ARG A 445 4.06 18.10 -2.51
CA ARG A 445 3.33 16.92 -2.03
C ARG A 445 1.86 17.22 -1.84
N ALA A 446 1.51 18.37 -1.26
CA ALA A 446 0.12 18.84 -1.13
C ALA A 446 -0.56 18.96 -2.49
N LEU A 447 0.09 19.58 -3.48
CA LEU A 447 -0.38 19.66 -4.86
C LEU A 447 -0.63 18.27 -5.48
N ARG A 448 0.27 17.31 -5.25
CA ARG A 448 0.09 15.93 -5.73
C ARG A 448 -1.07 15.22 -5.03
N THR A 449 -1.28 15.48 -3.73
CA THR A 449 -2.45 14.98 -3.02
C THR A 449 -3.74 15.54 -3.63
N VAL A 450 -3.79 16.84 -3.93
CA VAL A 450 -4.94 17.46 -4.62
C VAL A 450 -5.18 16.84 -6.00
N LEU A 451 -4.13 16.57 -6.78
CA LEU A 451 -4.23 15.82 -8.05
C LEU A 451 -4.81 14.41 -7.85
N SER A 452 -4.40 13.71 -6.79
CA SER A 452 -4.96 12.39 -6.47
C SER A 452 -6.42 12.48 -6.03
N LEU A 453 -6.80 13.51 -5.28
CA LEU A 453 -8.18 13.76 -4.86
C LEU A 453 -9.10 14.06 -6.05
N THR A 454 -8.66 14.92 -6.97
CA THR A 454 -9.41 15.21 -8.21
C THR A 454 -9.52 13.99 -9.13
N GLY A 455 -8.62 13.01 -9.02
CA GLY A 455 -8.67 11.74 -9.76
C GLY A 455 -9.70 10.72 -9.25
N VAL A 456 -10.42 10.99 -8.15
CA VAL A 456 -11.45 10.09 -7.59
C VAL A 456 -12.69 10.07 -8.48
N LYS A 457 -12.96 8.93 -9.13
CA LYS A 457 -14.03 8.76 -10.13
C LYS A 457 -15.44 8.98 -9.56
N GLU A 458 -15.63 8.63 -8.30
CA GLU A 458 -16.92 8.76 -7.60
C GLU A 458 -17.28 10.24 -7.31
N GLY A 459 -16.35 11.16 -7.55
CA GLY A 459 -16.48 12.57 -7.19
C GLY A 459 -16.26 12.80 -5.69
N LEU A 460 -16.05 14.07 -5.34
CA LEU A 460 -15.91 14.53 -3.96
C LEU A 460 -17.16 15.34 -3.60
N ARG A 461 -17.70 15.10 -2.41
CA ARG A 461 -18.86 15.85 -1.88
C ARG A 461 -18.44 17.04 -1.03
N GLY A 462 -17.31 16.91 -0.35
CA GLY A 462 -16.80 17.90 0.59
C GLY A 462 -15.83 18.90 -0.03
N HIS A 463 -15.66 20.02 0.65
CA HIS A 463 -14.60 20.98 0.36
C HIS A 463 -13.24 20.41 0.78
N ILE A 464 -12.20 20.81 0.05
CA ILE A 464 -10.83 20.42 0.32
C ILE A 464 -10.10 21.66 0.83
N VAL A 465 -9.59 21.59 2.06
CA VAL A 465 -8.74 22.63 2.64
C VAL A 465 -7.30 22.15 2.59
N VAL A 466 -6.42 22.92 1.98
CA VAL A 466 -5.02 22.55 1.80
C VAL A 466 -4.14 23.56 2.51
N GLU A 467 -3.40 23.10 3.50
CA GLU A 467 -2.35 23.89 4.12
C GLU A 467 -1.14 23.97 3.17
N LEU A 468 -0.62 25.18 2.97
CA LEU A 468 0.62 25.42 2.24
C LEU A 468 1.61 26.19 3.12
N SER A 469 2.89 25.97 2.84
CA SER A 469 3.99 26.61 3.52
C SER A 469 4.39 27.93 2.83
N ASP A 470 4.32 27.98 1.51
CA ASP A 470 4.67 29.15 0.69
C ASP A 470 3.45 29.68 -0.09
N LEU A 471 3.30 31.01 -0.12
CA LEU A 471 2.27 31.71 -0.87
C LEU A 471 2.45 31.58 -2.37
N ASP A 472 3.71 31.52 -2.84
CA ASP A 472 3.99 31.49 -4.28
C ASP A 472 3.40 30.25 -4.96
N ASN A 473 3.20 29.17 -4.19
CA ASN A 473 2.64 27.90 -4.66
C ASN A 473 1.10 27.87 -4.65
N GLU A 474 0.42 28.85 -4.04
CA GLU A 474 -1.04 28.89 -3.89
C GLU A 474 -1.75 28.84 -5.25
N VAL A 475 -1.25 29.62 -6.22
CA VAL A 475 -1.83 29.72 -7.57
C VAL A 475 -1.82 28.37 -8.28
N LEU A 476 -0.78 27.56 -8.10
CA LEU A 476 -0.65 26.25 -8.73
C LEU A 476 -1.67 25.26 -8.15
N VAL A 477 -1.91 25.31 -6.84
CA VAL A 477 -2.86 24.44 -6.16
C VAL A 477 -4.29 24.81 -6.56
N LYS A 478 -4.64 26.10 -6.60
CA LYS A 478 -5.94 26.57 -7.07
C LYS A 478 -6.21 26.23 -8.55
N LEU A 479 -5.19 26.35 -9.41
CA LEU A 479 -5.32 26.00 -10.83
C LEU A 479 -5.68 24.51 -11.04
N VAL A 480 -5.17 23.64 -10.17
CA VAL A 480 -5.41 22.19 -10.24
C VAL A 480 -6.70 21.79 -9.53
N GLY A 481 -6.95 22.40 -8.36
CA GLY A 481 -8.07 22.07 -7.48
C GLY A 481 -9.42 22.59 -7.93
N GLY A 482 -9.42 23.71 -8.68
CA GLY A 482 -10.65 24.42 -9.03
C GLY A 482 -11.38 24.95 -7.81
N ASP A 483 -12.70 25.10 -7.92
CA ASP A 483 -13.55 25.74 -6.90
C ASP A 483 -13.78 24.89 -5.64
N LEU A 484 -13.36 23.62 -5.64
CA LEU A 484 -13.51 22.73 -4.48
C LEU A 484 -12.36 22.85 -3.48
N VAL A 485 -11.25 23.50 -3.87
CA VAL A 485 -10.03 23.60 -3.07
C VAL A 485 -9.86 25.01 -2.54
N GLU A 486 -9.81 25.11 -1.22
CA GLU A 486 -9.39 26.29 -0.49
C GLU A 486 -7.99 26.09 0.06
N THR A 487 -7.15 27.11 -0.04
CA THR A 487 -5.74 27.06 0.39
C THR A 487 -5.52 27.97 1.59
N VAL A 488 -4.77 27.49 2.58
CA VAL A 488 -4.44 28.26 3.78
C VAL A 488 -2.92 28.32 3.93
N VAL A 489 -2.37 29.54 3.89
CA VAL A 489 -0.93 29.78 4.07
C VAL A 489 -0.70 30.47 5.41
N ALA A 490 -0.52 29.67 6.47
CA ALA A 490 -0.56 30.15 7.85
C ALA A 490 0.52 31.22 8.14
N HIS A 491 1.76 31.02 7.69
CA HIS A 491 2.89 31.91 8.00
C HIS A 491 2.66 33.35 7.51
N ASP A 492 2.04 33.51 6.35
CA ASP A 492 1.75 34.81 5.76
C ASP A 492 0.58 35.51 6.45
N VAL A 493 -0.48 34.77 6.80
CA VAL A 493 -1.60 35.28 7.61
C VAL A 493 -1.10 35.75 8.96
N ILE A 494 -0.31 34.93 9.66
CA ILE A 494 0.27 35.27 10.97
C ILE A 494 1.15 36.52 10.85
N GLY A 495 2.00 36.60 9.83
CA GLY A 495 2.85 37.77 9.58
C GLY A 495 2.05 39.07 9.43
N ARG A 496 0.95 39.03 8.67
CA ARG A 496 0.04 40.20 8.54
C ARG A 496 -0.63 40.57 9.85
N LEU A 497 -1.12 39.59 10.60
CA LEU A 497 -1.74 39.81 11.91
C LEU A 497 -0.75 40.45 12.88
N MET A 498 0.50 39.98 12.92
CA MET A 498 1.55 40.57 13.76
C MET A 498 1.80 42.05 13.45
N ILE A 499 1.81 42.43 12.16
CA ILE A 499 1.97 43.83 11.75
C ILE A 499 0.77 44.67 12.19
N GLN A 500 -0.45 44.14 12.09
CA GLN A 500 -1.66 44.83 12.56
C GLN A 500 -1.63 45.05 14.08
N CYS A 501 -1.29 44.01 14.85
CA CYS A 501 -1.17 44.08 16.30
C CYS A 501 -0.06 45.04 16.75
N ALA A 502 1.06 45.11 16.00
CA ALA A 502 2.12 46.07 16.26
C ALA A 502 1.67 47.52 16.06
N ARG A 503 0.74 47.78 15.13
CA ARG A 503 0.15 49.10 14.89
C ARG A 503 -0.94 49.47 15.90
N GLN A 504 -1.68 48.48 16.37
CA GLN A 504 -2.79 48.66 17.31
C GLN A 504 -2.76 47.56 18.38
N PRO A 505 -2.17 47.85 19.56
CA PRO A 505 -1.92 46.86 20.61
C PRO A 505 -3.15 46.10 21.14
N GLY A 506 -4.37 46.57 20.88
CA GLY A 506 -5.62 45.90 21.26
C GLY A 506 -6.15 44.88 20.24
N LEU A 507 -5.64 44.86 19.01
CA LEU A 507 -6.11 43.91 17.99
C LEU A 507 -5.67 42.47 18.27
N ALA A 508 -4.58 42.27 19.02
CA ALA A 508 -4.10 40.93 19.33
C ALA A 508 -5.13 40.11 20.11
N GLN A 509 -5.72 40.70 21.14
CA GLN A 509 -6.77 40.06 21.94
C GLN A 509 -7.99 39.72 21.07
N ILE A 510 -8.41 40.66 20.20
CA ILE A 510 -9.55 40.47 19.30
C ILE A 510 -9.28 39.31 18.32
N TRP A 511 -8.06 39.23 17.76
CA TRP A 511 -7.70 38.13 16.86
C TRP A 511 -7.58 36.79 17.56
N GLU A 512 -7.11 36.77 18.81
CA GLU A 512 -7.08 35.56 19.64
C GLU A 512 -8.50 35.04 19.90
N ASP A 513 -9.41 35.94 20.27
CA ASP A 513 -10.82 35.59 20.53
C ASP A 513 -11.53 35.13 19.24
N ILE A 514 -11.33 35.83 18.10
CA ILE A 514 -12.02 35.54 16.83
C ILE A 514 -11.48 34.30 16.10
N LEU A 515 -10.17 34.03 16.19
CA LEU A 515 -9.56 32.87 15.53
C LEU A 515 -9.63 31.59 16.39
N GLY A 516 -9.89 31.75 17.70
CA GLY A 516 -10.27 30.66 18.57
C GLY A 516 -11.74 30.27 18.37
N PHE A 517 -12.10 29.08 18.86
CA PHE A 517 -13.49 28.65 19.02
C PHE A 517 -13.95 28.90 20.48
N GLU A 518 -13.46 29.98 21.07
CA GLU A 518 -13.76 30.38 22.44
C GLU A 518 -14.45 31.75 22.40
N ASN A 519 -15.67 31.82 22.93
CA ASN A 519 -16.55 33.00 22.97
C ASN A 519 -17.31 33.27 21.66
N CYS A 520 -16.86 34.21 20.84
CA CYS A 520 -17.64 34.74 19.70
C CYS A 520 -17.03 34.31 18.37
N GLU A 521 -17.85 33.72 17.52
CA GLU A 521 -17.44 33.12 16.26
C GLU A 521 -18.15 33.74 15.06
N PHE A 522 -17.58 33.50 13.87
CA PHE A 522 -18.20 33.88 12.61
C PHE A 522 -19.21 32.84 12.15
N TYR A 523 -20.46 33.28 11.97
CA TYR A 523 -21.51 32.46 11.40
C TYR A 523 -22.06 33.07 10.12
N ILE A 524 -22.32 32.21 9.15
CA ILE A 524 -22.95 32.57 7.88
C ILE A 524 -24.27 31.84 7.78
N LYS A 525 -25.37 32.58 7.70
CA LYS A 525 -26.70 32.00 7.64
C LYS A 525 -27.62 32.81 6.74
N ARG A 526 -28.45 32.10 5.97
CA ARG A 526 -29.51 32.72 5.20
C ARG A 526 -30.71 33.07 6.09
N TRP A 527 -31.25 34.27 5.92
CA TRP A 527 -32.47 34.72 6.56
C TRP A 527 -33.44 35.31 5.54
N SER A 528 -34.46 34.55 5.13
CA SER A 528 -35.44 35.00 4.13
C SER A 528 -36.21 36.25 4.53
N GLN A 529 -36.31 36.53 5.83
CA GLN A 529 -36.98 37.73 6.34
C GLN A 529 -36.18 39.03 6.14
N LEU A 530 -34.91 38.94 5.74
CA LEU A 530 -34.05 40.09 5.44
C LEU A 530 -33.97 40.38 3.93
N ASP A 531 -34.61 39.55 3.09
CA ASP A 531 -34.62 39.72 1.64
C ASP A 531 -35.26 41.09 1.29
N GLY A 532 -34.52 41.94 0.57
CA GLY A 532 -34.94 43.30 0.21
C GLY A 532 -34.67 44.39 1.25
N MET A 533 -34.11 44.06 2.42
CA MET A 533 -33.69 45.05 3.40
C MET A 533 -32.33 45.66 3.04
N GLN A 534 -32.11 46.91 3.44
CA GLN A 534 -30.81 47.55 3.36
C GLN A 534 -29.89 47.05 4.48
N PHE A 535 -28.59 47.04 4.24
CA PHE A 535 -27.63 46.56 5.23
C PHE A 535 -27.62 47.41 6.50
N GLU A 536 -27.92 48.73 6.41
CA GLU A 536 -28.13 49.59 7.59
C GLU A 536 -29.20 49.06 8.55
N ASP A 537 -30.32 48.58 8.00
CA ASP A 537 -31.42 48.00 8.75
C ASP A 537 -31.03 46.64 9.32
N VAL A 538 -30.27 45.86 8.55
CA VAL A 538 -29.75 44.57 8.99
C VAL A 538 -28.83 44.74 10.20
N LEU A 539 -27.94 45.73 10.22
CA LEU A 539 -27.02 46.00 11.32
C LEU A 539 -27.74 46.19 12.67
N ILE A 540 -28.92 46.83 12.67
CA ILE A 540 -29.70 47.07 13.89
C ILE A 540 -30.76 46.00 14.17
N SER A 541 -30.91 45.03 13.25
CA SER A 541 -31.91 43.96 13.39
C SER A 541 -31.44 42.81 14.29
N PHE A 542 -30.15 42.68 14.59
CA PHE A 542 -29.62 41.61 15.43
C PHE A 542 -29.27 42.15 16.84
N PRO A 543 -30.06 41.81 17.88
CA PRO A 543 -29.77 42.25 19.25
C PRO A 543 -28.62 41.47 19.90
N ASP A 544 -28.51 40.18 19.59
CA ASP A 544 -27.58 39.23 20.22
C ASP A 544 -26.41 38.84 19.30
N ALA A 545 -26.26 39.50 18.14
CA ALA A 545 -25.18 39.26 17.19
C ALA A 545 -24.79 40.54 16.45
N ILE A 546 -23.57 40.58 15.90
CA ILE A 546 -23.05 41.74 15.17
C ILE A 546 -22.93 41.37 13.68
N PRO A 547 -23.82 41.85 12.80
CA PRO A 547 -23.66 41.69 11.36
C PRO A 547 -22.42 42.45 10.91
N CYS A 548 -21.53 41.77 10.19
CA CYS A 548 -20.26 42.34 9.74
C CYS A 548 -19.99 42.09 8.25
N GLY A 549 -20.86 41.36 7.56
CA GLY A 549 -20.74 41.16 6.12
C GLY A 549 -21.90 40.41 5.50
N VAL A 550 -21.81 40.20 4.20
CA VAL A 550 -22.77 39.44 3.40
C VAL A 550 -22.02 38.51 2.45
N LYS A 551 -22.48 37.26 2.36
CA LYS A 551 -22.06 36.31 1.34
C LYS A 551 -23.05 36.38 0.18
N VAL A 552 -22.58 36.92 -0.94
CA VAL A 552 -23.43 37.29 -2.07
C VAL A 552 -23.66 36.08 -2.98
N ALA A 553 -24.90 35.63 -3.11
CA ALA A 553 -25.24 34.45 -3.91
C ALA A 553 -25.00 34.69 -5.41
N SER A 554 -25.33 35.88 -5.90
CA SER A 554 -25.15 36.26 -7.31
C SER A 554 -23.68 36.31 -7.75
N CYS A 555 -22.76 36.51 -6.80
CA CYS A 555 -21.31 36.56 -7.05
C CYS A 555 -20.62 35.23 -6.71
N GLY A 556 -21.32 34.10 -6.86
CA GLY A 556 -20.77 32.77 -6.61
C GLY A 556 -20.40 32.52 -5.15
N GLY A 557 -21.04 33.21 -4.20
CA GLY A 557 -20.76 33.07 -2.77
C GLY A 557 -19.57 33.88 -2.27
N LYS A 558 -19.18 34.95 -2.96
CA LYS A 558 -18.15 35.88 -2.49
C LYS A 558 -18.59 36.57 -1.20
N ILE A 559 -17.71 36.57 -0.20
CA ILE A 559 -17.92 37.27 1.07
C ILE A 559 -17.49 38.74 0.90
N ILE A 560 -18.38 39.65 1.26
CA ILE A 560 -18.13 41.09 1.33
C ILE A 560 -18.23 41.50 2.80
N LEU A 561 -17.09 41.88 3.38
CA LEU A 561 -17.05 42.44 4.74
C LEU A 561 -17.44 43.93 4.69
N ASN A 562 -18.23 44.36 5.66
CA ASN A 562 -18.74 45.73 5.81
C ASN A 562 -19.23 46.32 4.48
N PRO A 563 -20.28 45.74 3.86
CA PRO A 563 -20.88 46.30 2.64
C PRO A 563 -21.41 47.72 2.90
N ASP A 564 -21.70 48.45 1.82
CA ASP A 564 -22.28 49.79 1.90
C ASP A 564 -23.60 49.77 2.66
N ASP A 565 -23.88 50.81 3.45
CA ASP A 565 -25.10 50.96 4.25
C ASP A 565 -26.37 50.80 3.36
N SER A 566 -26.28 51.22 2.09
CA SER A 566 -27.34 51.11 1.08
C SER A 566 -27.43 49.78 0.35
N TYR A 567 -26.57 48.80 0.66
CA TYR A 567 -26.59 47.48 0.04
C TYR A 567 -27.90 46.75 0.36
N VAL A 568 -28.64 46.34 -0.68
CA VAL A 568 -29.90 45.62 -0.52
C VAL A 568 -29.67 44.11 -0.62
N LEU A 569 -29.99 43.38 0.44
CA LEU A 569 -29.86 41.92 0.47
C LEU A 569 -30.77 41.28 -0.58
N GLN A 570 -30.18 40.44 -1.43
CA GLN A 570 -30.90 39.73 -2.49
C GLN A 570 -31.35 38.35 -2.03
N GLU A 571 -32.31 37.78 -2.75
CA GLU A 571 -32.74 36.39 -2.54
C GLU A 571 -31.54 35.44 -2.73
N GLY A 572 -31.11 34.78 -1.66
CA GLY A 572 -29.95 33.89 -1.68
C GLY A 572 -28.78 34.37 -0.84
N ASP A 573 -28.72 35.66 -0.55
CA ASP A 573 -27.63 36.23 0.23
C ASP A 573 -27.67 35.69 1.66
N GLU A 574 -26.48 35.37 2.19
CA GLU A 574 -26.32 34.92 3.56
C GLU A 574 -25.64 36.03 4.37
N VAL A 575 -26.12 36.29 5.58
CA VAL A 575 -25.54 37.32 6.45
C VAL A 575 -24.40 36.70 7.23
N LEU A 576 -23.24 37.37 7.22
CA LEU A 576 -22.12 37.06 8.08
C LEU A 576 -22.26 37.85 9.38
N VAL A 577 -22.36 37.14 10.50
CA VAL A 577 -22.48 37.71 11.84
C VAL A 577 -21.36 37.21 12.74
N ILE A 578 -21.06 37.98 13.77
CA ILE A 578 -20.28 37.55 14.94
C ILE A 578 -21.28 37.30 16.07
N ALA A 579 -21.30 36.08 16.62
CA ALA A 579 -22.21 35.67 17.69
C ALA A 579 -21.54 34.64 18.60
N GLU A 580 -22.11 34.39 19.79
CA GLU A 580 -21.57 33.39 20.72
C GLU A 580 -21.78 31.95 20.22
N ASP A 581 -22.96 31.65 19.64
CA ASP A 581 -23.31 30.32 19.15
C ASP A 581 -24.23 30.38 17.92
N ASP A 582 -24.29 29.33 17.11
CA ASP A 582 -25.08 29.30 15.85
C ASP A 582 -26.61 29.40 16.06
N ASP A 583 -27.06 28.98 17.24
CA ASP A 583 -28.45 28.96 17.68
C ASP A 583 -28.82 30.14 18.61
N SER A 584 -27.83 30.96 18.99
CA SER A 584 -28.01 32.05 19.97
C SER A 584 -28.63 33.34 19.41
N TYR A 585 -28.71 33.49 18.08
CA TYR A 585 -29.09 34.75 17.44
C TYR A 585 -30.20 34.58 16.40
N ALA A 586 -31.04 35.60 16.31
CA ALA A 586 -32.04 35.73 15.26
C ALA A 586 -32.30 37.21 14.94
N PRO A 587 -32.72 37.53 13.69
CA PRO A 587 -33.10 38.89 13.37
C PRO A 587 -34.42 39.24 14.08
N ALA A 588 -34.42 40.35 14.81
CA ALA A 588 -35.56 40.96 15.47
C ALA A 588 -36.17 42.06 14.60
N THR A 589 -37.38 42.49 14.97
CA THR A 589 -38.02 43.65 14.34
C THR A 589 -37.21 44.91 14.60
N LEU A 590 -37.07 45.77 13.58
CA LEU A 590 -36.33 47.02 13.69
C LEU A 590 -36.80 47.84 14.90
N PRO A 591 -35.88 48.34 15.74
CA PRO A 591 -36.23 49.13 16.90
C PRO A 591 -37.00 50.39 16.47
N THR A 592 -38.16 50.61 17.08
CA THR A 592 -38.99 51.78 16.76
C THR A 592 -38.32 53.04 17.30
N VAL A 593 -37.77 53.88 16.42
CA VAL A 593 -37.15 55.15 16.82
C VAL A 593 -38.26 56.12 17.24
N LEU A 594 -38.35 56.41 18.55
CA LEU A 594 -39.19 57.49 19.06
C LEU A 594 -38.58 58.83 18.67
N SER A 595 -39.11 59.46 17.61
CA SER A 595 -38.71 60.81 17.23
C SER A 595 -39.19 61.82 18.29
N PHE A 596 -38.34 62.12 19.28
CA PHE A 596 -38.61 63.20 20.22
C PHE A 596 -38.00 64.51 19.70
N SER A 597 -38.84 65.47 19.34
CA SER A 597 -38.38 66.82 19.01
C SER A 597 -37.86 67.46 20.29
N LEU A 598 -36.54 67.58 20.44
CA LEU A 598 -35.91 68.39 21.48
C LEU A 598 -36.38 69.84 21.32
N LYS A 599 -37.40 70.23 22.09
CA LYS A 599 -37.75 71.64 22.24
C LYS A 599 -36.63 72.30 23.03
N HIS A 600 -36.02 73.32 22.42
CA HIS A 600 -35.07 74.26 23.01
C HIS A 600 -35.33 74.47 24.51
N ILE A 601 -34.40 74.03 25.34
CA ILE A 601 -34.34 74.45 26.75
C ILE A 601 -33.59 75.78 26.73
N ASP A 602 -34.34 76.88 26.71
CA ASP A 602 -33.77 78.20 26.94
C ASP A 602 -33.26 78.27 28.39
N SER A 603 -31.94 78.46 28.53
CA SER A 603 -31.29 78.70 29.80
C SER A 603 -31.76 80.04 30.37
N LYS A 604 -32.25 80.04 31.62
CA LYS A 604 -32.41 81.25 32.43
C LYS A 604 -31.13 81.62 33.14
#